data_AF-A0A800ARI6-F1
#
_entry.id   AF-A0A800ARI6-F1
#
_cell.length_a   1.000
_cell.length_b   1.000
_cell.length_c   1.000
_cell.angle_alpha   90.00
_cell.angle_beta   90.00
_cell.angle_gamma   90.00
#
_symmetry.space_group_name_H-M   'P 1'
#
loop_
_entity.id
_entity.type
_entity.pdbx_description
1 polymer ?
#
loop_
_entity_poly.entity_id
_entity_poly.type
_entity_poly.pdbx_seq_one_letter_code
_entity_poly.pdbx_strand_id
1 'polypeptide(L)' 'MTEFEKKVLREVLKIPLGEVCTYKEIAKKIGKPGAWRAVANALR' A
#
# COMPACT_ATOMS: atom_id res chain seq x y z
N MET A 1 8.62 10.88 -5.91
CA MET A 1 8.14 9.51 -5.64
C MET A 1 9.18 8.76 -4.81
N THR A 2 8.87 8.49 -3.55
CA THR A 2 9.77 7.77 -2.64
C THR A 2 9.81 6.28 -2.97
N GLU A 3 10.89 5.59 -2.60
CA GLU A 3 10.96 4.12 -2.73
C GLU A 3 9.84 3.41 -1.95
N PHE A 4 9.31 4.07 -0.91
CA PHE A 4 8.14 3.62 -0.17
C PHE A 4 6.87 3.71 -1.03
N GLU A 5 6.59 4.86 -1.64
CA GLU A 5 5.43 5.03 -2.54
C GLU A 5 5.47 4.05 -3.72
N LYS A 6 6.65 3.84 -4.33
CA LYS A 6 6.80 2.86 -5.41
C LYS A 6 6.40 1.46 -4.96
N LYS A 7 6.80 1.04 -3.76
CA LYS A 7 6.41 -0.26 -3.19
C LYS A 7 4.90 -0.33 -2.93
N VAL A 8 4.32 0.74 -2.39
CA VAL A 8 2.86 0.83 -2.16
C VAL A 8 2.10 0.68 -3.48
N LEU A 9 2.47 1.45 -4.51
CA LEU A 9 1.82 1.39 -5.82
C LEU A 9 1.94 0.00 -6.47
N ARG A 10 3.11 -0.64 -6.38
CA ARG A 10 3.28 -2.02 -6.88
C ARG A 10 2.38 -3.03 -6.17
N GLU A 11 2.16 -2.88 -4.86
CA GLU A 11 1.24 -3.76 -4.13
C GLU A 11 -0.23 -3.46 -4.44
N VAL A 12 -0.58 -2.20 -4.66
CA VAL A 12 -1.94 -1.79 -5.06
C VAL A 12 -2.27 -2.32 -6.46
N LEU A 13 -1.31 -2.28 -7.39
CA LEU A 13 -1.47 -2.84 -8.74
C LEU A 13 -1.69 -4.36 -8.77
N LYS A 14 -1.36 -5.08 -7.69
CA LYS A 14 -1.63 -6.52 -7.56
C LYS A 14 -3.05 -6.83 -7.11
N ILE A 15 -3.85 -5.83 -6.71
CA ILE A 15 -5.22 -6.05 -6.23
C ILE A 15 -6.09 -6.40 -7.45
N PRO A 16 -6.74 -7.57 -7.47
CA PRO A 16 -7.60 -7.96 -8.58
C PRO A 16 -8.86 -7.09 -8.63
N LEU A 17 -9.42 -6.97 -9.83
CA LEU A 17 -10.63 -6.17 -10.05
C LEU A 17 -11.81 -6.75 -9.26
N GLY A 18 -12.46 -5.91 -8.46
CA GLY A 18 -13.59 -6.32 -7.62
C GLY A 18 -13.21 -6.71 -6.19
N GLU A 19 -11.91 -6.80 -5.88
CA GLU A 19 -11.45 -6.92 -4.50
C GLU A 19 -11.06 -5.57 -3.92
N VAL A 20 -11.18 -5.46 -2.60
CA VAL A 20 -10.69 -4.32 -1.82
C VAL A 20 -9.65 -4.79 -0.84
N CYS A 21 -8.59 -4.02 -0.67
CA CYS A 21 -7.54 -4.30 0.30
C CYS A 21 -7.37 -3.10 1.22
N THR A 22 -7.14 -3.36 2.50
CA THR A 22 -7.00 -2.31 3.49
C THR A 22 -5.58 -1.72 3.47
N TYR A 23 -5.45 -0.44 3.85
CA TYR A 23 -4.12 0.19 3.99
C TYR A 23 -3.22 -0.54 4.98
N LYS A 24 -3.80 -1.20 5.99
CA LYS A 24 -3.06 -2.02 6.96
C LYS A 24 -2.49 -3.29 6.33
N GLU A 25 -3.23 -3.92 5.41
CA GLU A 25 -2.74 -5.10 4.68
C GLU A 25 -1.65 -4.74 3.69
N ILE A 26 -1.80 -3.63 2.96
CA ILE A 26 -0.74 -3.14 2.07
C ILE A 26 0.51 -2.80 2.89
N ALA A 27 0.36 -2.13 4.04
CA ALA A 27 1.45 -1.83 4.96
C ALA A 27 2.16 -3.10 5.49
N LYS A 28 1.39 -4.17 5.77
CA LYS A 28 1.96 -5.48 6.11
C LYS A 28 2.71 -6.12 4.94
N LYS A 29 2.13 -6.12 3.72
CA LYS A 29 2.74 -6.69 2.51
C LYS A 29 4.08 -6.03 2.15
N ILE A 30 4.20 -4.71 2.36
CA ILE A 30 5.47 -3.98 2.13
C ILE A 30 6.48 -4.11 3.30
N GLY A 31 6.18 -4.91 4.33
CA GLY A 31 7.06 -5.13 5.49
C GLY A 31 7.07 -3.98 6.51
N LYS A 32 6.10 -3.06 6.45
CA LYS A 32 5.98 -1.94 7.38
C LYS A 32 4.58 -1.88 8.02
N PRO A 33 4.22 -2.82 8.91
CA PRO A 33 2.87 -2.93 9.47
C PRO A 33 2.35 -1.66 10.18
N GLY A 34 3.23 -0.81 10.69
CA GLY A 34 2.88 0.47 11.32
C GLY A 34 2.69 1.65 10.34
N ALA A 35 3.02 1.49 9.06
CA ALA A 35 3.04 2.57 8.07
C ALA A 35 1.71 2.79 7.34
N TRP A 36 0.58 2.31 7.88
CA TRP A 36 -0.74 2.42 7.25
C TRP A 36 -1.17 3.87 6.96
N ARG A 37 -0.79 4.84 7.81
CA ARG A 37 -1.01 6.28 7.54
C ARG A 37 -0.19 6.77 6.35
N ALA A 38 1.04 6.30 6.21
CA ALA A 38 1.91 6.67 5.09
C ALA A 38 1.41 6.04 3.78
N VAL A 39 0.83 4.83 3.83
CA VAL A 39 0.15 4.22 2.68
C VAL A 39 -1.04 5.09 2.22
N ALA A 40 -1.86 5.58 3.15
CA ALA A 40 -2.96 6.49 2.82
C ALA A 40 -2.45 7.81 2.21
N ASN A 41 -1.36 8.37 2.75
CA ASN A 41 -0.73 9.57 2.18
C ASN A 41 -0.12 9.32 0.79
N ALA A 42 0.32 8.09 0.48
CA ALA A 42 0.87 7.72 -0.83
C ALA A 42 -0.21 7.53 -1.91
N LEU A 43 -1.47 7.36 -1.51
CA LEU A 43 -2.63 7.21 -2.38
C LEU A 43 -3.48 8.49 -2.50
N ARG A 44 -3.15 9.51 -1.72
CA ARG A 44 -3.74 10.84 -1.81
C ARG A 44 -3.14 11.61 -2.99
#